data_AF-A0A2D6N8R2-F1
#
_entry.id   AF-A0A2D6N8R2-F1
#
_cell.length_a   1.000
_cell.length_b   1.000
_cell.length_c   1.000
_cell.angle_alpha   90.00
_cell.angle_beta   90.00
_cell.angle_gamma   90.00
#
_symmetry.space_group_name_H-M   'P 1'
#
loop_
_entity.id
_entity.type
_entity.pdbx_description
1 polymer ?
#
loop_
_entity_poly.entity_id
_entity_poly.type
_entity_poly.pdbx_seq_one_letter_code
_entity_poly.pdbx_strand_id
1 'polypeptide(L)'
;MRFRFPGVAITLQRYSGGAMSDTGALLGRLQTGGFISASPTLHDLDGDGHLEIIVGSDALYVFRPDGSLLPGFPVHGDNAFASTAAVGDVDGDGRPEIVVGCDDNRLYSWRTDGTLLPGFPLSTGGDVYSSPCLADLRGDGTLAIIVGSDDGCLYAWDGTGRYMPGFPQQTGGFVSASPAVADLDGDGRPEIVCGSWDGKVYAWDAEGKSMTGFPQQTGHFVWSSAAIGDLDGDGRREIVVASDKLYAWHADGTAVAGFPLPLGSYAVSSPAQSRAGPYRPATRYSPHRR
;
A
#
# COMPACT_ATOMS: atom_id res chain seq x y z
N MET A 1 -27.73 7.06 -18.88
CA MET A 1 -28.24 5.69 -18.71
C MET A 1 -27.46 5.10 -17.54
N ARG A 2 -28.07 4.93 -16.34
CA ARG A 2 -27.35 4.36 -15.18
C ARG A 2 -27.49 2.84 -15.23
N PHE A 3 -26.43 2.13 -15.55
CA PHE A 3 -26.38 0.67 -15.42
C PHE A 3 -26.33 0.33 -13.93
N ARG A 4 -27.32 -0.41 -13.42
CA ARG A 4 -27.23 -1.06 -12.12
C ARG A 4 -26.58 -2.42 -12.34
N PHE A 5 -25.38 -2.61 -11.84
CA PHE A 5 -24.74 -3.92 -11.80
C PHE A 5 -25.22 -4.69 -10.57
N PRO A 6 -25.32 -6.03 -10.62
CA PRO A 6 -25.55 -6.83 -9.43
C PRO A 6 -24.36 -6.71 -8.47
N GLY A 7 -24.63 -6.64 -7.17
CA GLY A 7 -23.59 -6.57 -6.12
C GLY A 7 -22.65 -7.77 -6.11
N VAL A 8 -21.47 -7.60 -5.51
CA VAL A 8 -20.47 -8.68 -5.37
C VAL A 8 -20.60 -9.36 -4.01
N ALA A 9 -20.46 -10.68 -4.01
CA ALA A 9 -20.53 -11.51 -2.81
C ALA A 9 -19.13 -11.99 -2.38
N ILE A 10 -18.69 -11.66 -1.17
CA ILE A 10 -17.49 -12.25 -0.56
C ILE A 10 -17.92 -13.51 0.20
N THR A 11 -17.25 -14.63 -0.06
CA THR A 11 -17.58 -15.92 0.55
C THR A 11 -16.65 -16.17 1.74
N LEU A 12 -17.22 -16.31 2.94
CA LEU A 12 -16.47 -16.71 4.13
C LEU A 12 -16.55 -18.23 4.31
N GLN A 13 -15.41 -18.90 4.38
CA GLN A 13 -15.31 -20.34 4.63
C GLN A 13 -14.45 -20.60 5.85
N ARG A 14 -14.91 -21.50 6.73
CA ARG A 14 -14.06 -22.00 7.82
C ARG A 14 -13.31 -23.23 7.34
N TYR A 15 -11.99 -23.19 7.43
CA TYR A 15 -11.17 -24.38 7.25
C TYR A 15 -10.89 -25.02 8.61
N SER A 16 -11.43 -26.22 8.84
CA SER A 16 -11.04 -27.11 9.93
C SER A 16 -10.07 -28.14 9.33
N GLY A 17 -8.77 -27.99 9.57
CA GLY A 17 -7.75 -28.77 8.85
C GLY A 17 -7.98 -30.29 8.81
N GLY A 18 -7.88 -30.87 7.61
CA GLY A 18 -7.95 -32.31 7.36
C GLY A 18 -8.25 -32.65 5.88
N ALA A 19 -7.23 -33.11 5.14
CA ALA A 19 -7.28 -33.60 3.74
C ALA A 19 -7.90 -32.66 2.67
N MET A 20 -7.45 -32.78 1.42
CA MET A 20 -7.88 -31.95 0.27
C MET A 20 -9.36 -32.14 -0.18
N SER A 21 -10.19 -32.81 0.62
CA SER A 21 -11.62 -33.03 0.32
C SER A 21 -12.59 -32.26 1.21
N ASP A 22 -12.12 -31.61 2.29
CA ASP A 22 -13.01 -30.81 3.14
C ASP A 22 -13.31 -29.47 2.46
N THR A 23 -14.43 -29.44 1.72
CA THR A 23 -15.05 -28.18 1.31
C THR A 23 -15.47 -27.45 2.58
N GLY A 24 -14.68 -26.46 2.99
CA GLY A 24 -14.94 -25.69 4.20
C GLY A 24 -16.40 -25.22 4.27
N ALA A 25 -16.99 -25.28 5.46
CA ALA A 25 -18.37 -24.85 5.64
C ALA A 25 -18.50 -23.37 5.29
N LEU A 26 -19.43 -23.06 4.38
CA LEU A 26 -19.83 -21.68 4.09
C LEU A 26 -20.39 -21.06 5.37
N LEU A 27 -19.68 -20.06 5.90
CA LEU A 27 -20.11 -19.33 7.09
C LEU A 27 -21.09 -18.20 6.72
N GLY A 28 -20.96 -17.63 5.53
CA GLY A 28 -21.83 -16.56 5.07
C GLY A 28 -21.37 -15.92 3.75
N ARG A 29 -22.20 -15.01 3.24
CA ARG A 29 -21.89 -14.15 2.11
C ARG A 29 -21.99 -12.69 2.53
N LEU A 30 -20.92 -11.93 2.42
CA LEU A 30 -20.93 -10.47 2.59
C LEU A 30 -21.34 -9.84 1.25
N GLN A 31 -22.09 -8.75 1.27
CA GLN A 31 -22.58 -8.10 0.05
C GLN A 31 -22.07 -6.66 -0.04
N THR A 32 -21.56 -6.28 -1.21
CA THR A 32 -21.31 -4.89 -1.59
C THR A 32 -22.30 -4.46 -2.68
N GLY A 33 -22.50 -3.14 -2.85
CA GLY A 33 -23.38 -2.59 -3.87
C GLY A 33 -22.76 -2.53 -5.27
N GLY A 34 -21.43 -2.65 -5.38
CA GLY A 34 -20.68 -2.59 -6.62
C GLY A 34 -19.54 -3.62 -6.71
N PHE A 35 -18.70 -3.45 -7.74
CA PHE A 35 -17.53 -4.31 -7.94
C PHE A 35 -16.44 -4.03 -6.92
N ILE A 36 -15.77 -5.09 -6.50
CA ILE A 36 -14.55 -5.02 -5.68
C ILE A 36 -13.37 -5.06 -6.65
N SER A 37 -12.64 -3.96 -6.77
CA SER A 37 -11.47 -3.84 -7.66
C SER A 37 -10.13 -3.93 -6.93
N ALA A 38 -10.13 -3.87 -5.60
CA ALA A 38 -8.95 -3.92 -4.75
C ALA A 38 -8.98 -5.12 -3.78
N SER A 39 -7.83 -5.43 -3.18
CA SER A 39 -7.73 -6.53 -2.22
C SER A 39 -8.40 -6.14 -0.89
N PRO A 40 -9.12 -7.05 -0.22
CA PRO A 40 -9.57 -6.79 1.14
C PRO A 40 -8.40 -6.82 2.13
N THR A 41 -8.49 -6.04 3.21
CA THR A 41 -7.52 -6.03 4.31
C THR A 41 -8.17 -6.41 5.63
N LEU A 42 -7.36 -6.88 6.58
CA LEU A 42 -7.79 -7.36 7.89
C LEU A 42 -7.12 -6.54 8.99
N HIS A 43 -7.90 -5.88 9.85
CA HIS A 43 -7.40 -5.07 10.96
C HIS A 43 -8.34 -5.17 12.16
N ASP A 44 -7.81 -5.14 13.38
CA ASP A 44 -8.60 -4.95 14.59
C ASP A 44 -8.87 -3.45 14.76
N LEU A 45 -10.07 -3.01 14.39
CA LEU A 45 -10.43 -1.59 14.30
C LEU A 45 -11.15 -1.09 15.55
N ASP A 46 -11.80 -1.98 16.31
CA ASP A 46 -12.50 -1.64 17.55
C ASP A 46 -11.80 -2.12 18.83
N GLY A 47 -10.65 -2.79 18.69
CA GLY A 47 -9.77 -3.19 19.79
C GLY A 47 -10.28 -4.41 20.56
N ASP A 48 -11.19 -5.19 19.96
CA ASP A 48 -11.79 -6.36 20.60
C ASP A 48 -10.96 -7.65 20.41
N GLY A 49 -9.87 -7.58 19.63
CA GLY A 49 -8.97 -8.69 19.33
C GLY A 49 -9.42 -9.56 18.15
N HIS A 50 -10.52 -9.21 17.49
CA HIS A 50 -10.95 -9.77 16.23
C HIS A 50 -10.59 -8.85 15.07
N LEU A 51 -10.42 -9.42 13.88
CA LEU A 51 -10.07 -8.64 12.69
C LEU A 51 -11.32 -8.34 11.88
N GLU A 52 -11.61 -7.07 11.68
CA GLU A 52 -12.57 -6.58 10.70
C GLU A 52 -12.01 -6.70 9.29
N ILE A 53 -12.93 -6.89 8.35
CA ILE A 53 -12.67 -7.02 6.92
C ILE A 53 -13.01 -5.70 6.25
N ILE A 54 -11.99 -5.03 5.70
CA ILE A 54 -12.13 -3.75 5.00
C ILE A 54 -12.19 -4.01 3.50
N VAL A 55 -13.18 -3.45 2.82
CA VAL A 55 -13.46 -3.69 1.40
C VAL A 55 -13.82 -2.39 0.69
N GLY A 56 -13.01 -1.99 -0.28
CA GLY A 56 -13.34 -0.94 -1.25
C GLY A 56 -14.26 -1.47 -2.37
N SER A 57 -15.31 -0.72 -2.67
CA SER A 57 -16.32 -0.99 -3.71
C SER A 57 -16.96 0.36 -4.11
N ASP A 58 -18.21 0.37 -4.55
CA ASP A 58 -19.11 1.54 -4.61
C ASP A 58 -19.20 2.36 -3.30
N ALA A 59 -18.79 1.77 -2.19
CA ALA A 59 -18.63 2.38 -0.89
C ALA A 59 -17.47 1.67 -0.16
N LEU A 60 -17.00 2.23 0.94
CA LEU A 60 -16.04 1.57 1.81
C LEU A 60 -16.84 0.80 2.86
N TYR A 61 -16.73 -0.52 2.82
CA TYR A 61 -17.38 -1.43 3.76
C TYR A 61 -16.38 -1.91 4.78
N VAL A 62 -16.83 -2.02 6.03
CA VAL A 62 -16.08 -2.66 7.11
C VAL A 62 -17.00 -3.68 7.75
N PHE A 63 -16.65 -4.96 7.62
CA PHE A 63 -17.42 -6.06 8.17
C PHE A 63 -16.72 -6.66 9.38
N ARG A 64 -17.48 -7.00 10.41
CA ARG A 64 -17.02 -7.88 11.47
C ARG A 64 -16.84 -9.31 10.96
N PRO A 65 -16.10 -10.18 11.68
CA PRO A 65 -15.96 -11.58 11.33
C PRO A 65 -17.28 -12.35 11.20
N ASP A 66 -18.33 -11.91 11.90
CA ASP A 66 -19.68 -12.49 11.83
C ASP A 66 -20.48 -12.05 10.59
N GLY A 67 -19.92 -11.11 9.82
CA GLY A 67 -20.49 -10.56 8.60
C GLY A 67 -21.44 -9.37 8.80
N SER A 68 -21.64 -8.92 10.04
CA SER A 68 -22.32 -7.65 10.32
C SER A 68 -21.43 -6.46 9.92
N LEU A 69 -22.04 -5.32 9.62
CA LEU A 69 -21.29 -4.08 9.39
C LEU A 69 -20.80 -3.51 10.72
N LEU A 70 -19.59 -2.97 10.72
CA LEU A 70 -19.10 -2.13 11.80
C LEU A 70 -19.96 -0.84 11.84
N PRO A 71 -20.40 -0.35 13.02
CA PRO A 71 -21.17 0.88 13.14
C PRO A 71 -20.47 2.04 12.44
N GLY A 72 -21.22 2.84 11.68
CA GLY A 72 -20.66 3.93 10.86
C GLY A 72 -20.41 3.54 9.40
N PHE A 73 -20.41 2.26 9.07
CA PHE A 73 -20.17 1.76 7.71
C PHE A 73 -21.44 1.21 7.03
N PRO A 74 -21.52 1.26 5.69
CA PRO A 74 -20.51 1.78 4.77
C PRO A 74 -20.44 3.32 4.72
N VAL A 75 -19.28 3.84 4.34
CA VAL A 75 -19.07 5.26 4.04
C VAL A 75 -18.85 5.47 2.54
N HIS A 76 -19.13 6.66 2.03
CA HIS A 76 -19.17 6.93 0.59
C HIS A 76 -18.22 8.07 0.20
N GLY A 77 -17.52 7.89 -0.92
CA GLY A 77 -16.95 8.97 -1.72
C GLY A 77 -17.96 9.43 -2.78
N ASP A 78 -17.51 10.24 -3.76
CA ASP A 78 -18.34 10.61 -4.90
C ASP A 78 -18.30 9.55 -6.02
N ASN A 79 -17.38 8.58 -5.93
CA ASN A 79 -17.29 7.41 -6.81
C ASN A 79 -16.75 6.16 -6.05
N ALA A 80 -16.40 5.09 -6.77
CA ALA A 80 -15.93 3.84 -6.19
C ALA A 80 -14.53 3.98 -5.55
N PHE A 81 -14.35 3.34 -4.40
CA PHE A 81 -13.04 3.15 -3.78
C PHE A 81 -12.32 2.01 -4.49
N ALA A 82 -11.24 2.35 -5.18
CA ALA A 82 -10.60 1.47 -6.15
C ALA A 82 -9.16 1.08 -5.78
N SER A 83 -8.73 1.39 -4.55
CA SER A 83 -7.43 1.02 -3.99
C SER A 83 -7.56 0.17 -2.74
N THR A 84 -6.51 -0.58 -2.39
CA THR A 84 -6.49 -1.35 -1.13
C THR A 84 -6.31 -0.38 0.02
N ALA A 85 -7.17 -0.45 1.04
CA ALA A 85 -7.12 0.48 2.17
C ALA A 85 -5.89 0.26 3.04
N ALA A 86 -5.25 1.35 3.46
CA ALA A 86 -4.21 1.37 4.48
C ALA A 86 -4.80 1.77 5.82
N VAL A 87 -4.27 1.22 6.91
CA VAL A 87 -4.76 1.49 8.27
C VAL A 87 -3.60 1.90 9.16
N GLY A 88 -3.76 3.01 9.88
CA GLY A 88 -2.73 3.53 10.80
C GLY A 88 -3.17 4.83 11.45
N ASP A 89 -2.53 5.17 12.57
CA ASP A 89 -2.76 6.42 13.31
C ASP A 89 -2.09 7.58 12.55
N VAL A 90 -2.86 8.21 11.65
CA VAL A 90 -2.31 9.24 10.77
C VAL A 90 -2.36 10.61 11.42
N ASP A 91 -3.33 10.88 12.29
CA ASP A 91 -3.46 12.16 12.99
C ASP A 91 -2.73 12.23 14.36
N GLY A 92 -2.20 11.10 14.83
CA GLY A 92 -1.38 11.00 16.03
C GLY A 92 -2.19 10.97 17.33
N ASP A 93 -3.49 10.66 17.27
CA ASP A 93 -4.37 10.60 18.45
C ASP A 93 -4.32 9.26 19.21
N GLY A 94 -3.57 8.28 18.68
CA GLY A 94 -3.41 6.95 19.24
C GLY A 94 -4.46 5.94 18.75
N ARG A 95 -5.34 6.31 17.83
CA ARG A 95 -6.33 5.43 17.18
C ARG A 95 -6.03 5.36 15.68
N PRO A 96 -6.32 4.22 15.03
CA PRO A 96 -6.06 4.10 13.60
C PRO A 96 -7.18 4.72 12.76
N GLU A 97 -6.82 5.31 11.63
CA GLU A 97 -7.73 5.67 10.55
C GLU A 97 -7.62 4.69 9.38
N ILE A 98 -8.64 4.71 8.52
CA ILE A 98 -8.71 3.96 7.27
C ILE A 98 -8.51 4.92 6.10
N VAL A 99 -7.37 4.80 5.42
CA VAL A 99 -7.00 5.63 4.28
C VAL A 99 -7.22 4.87 2.97
N VAL A 100 -7.97 5.46 2.03
CA VAL A 100 -8.35 4.80 0.78
C VAL A 100 -8.49 5.80 -0.38
N GLY A 101 -7.94 5.44 -1.53
CA GLY A 101 -8.07 6.15 -2.80
C GLY A 101 -9.36 5.83 -3.54
N CYS A 102 -9.88 6.83 -4.26
CA CYS A 102 -11.17 6.81 -4.92
C CYS A 102 -11.07 7.26 -6.38
N ASP A 103 -11.98 6.74 -7.22
CA ASP A 103 -12.17 7.05 -8.65
C ASP A 103 -12.86 8.42 -8.88
N ASP A 104 -12.60 9.38 -8.00
CA ASP A 104 -13.14 10.74 -8.04
C ASP A 104 -12.04 11.81 -7.83
N ASN A 105 -10.79 11.43 -8.13
CA ASN A 105 -9.59 12.24 -7.93
C ASN A 105 -9.33 12.62 -6.46
N ARG A 106 -9.73 11.76 -5.51
CA ARG A 106 -9.54 12.04 -4.09
C ARG A 106 -9.01 10.86 -3.30
N LEU A 107 -8.37 11.22 -2.21
CA LEU A 107 -7.96 10.34 -1.14
C LEU A 107 -8.80 10.65 0.12
N TYR A 108 -9.36 9.60 0.71
CA TYR A 108 -10.17 9.70 1.91
C TYR A 108 -9.45 9.09 3.10
N SER A 109 -9.67 9.66 4.29
CA SER A 109 -9.27 9.10 5.57
C SER A 109 -10.47 9.13 6.51
N TRP A 110 -10.84 7.97 7.05
CA TRP A 110 -12.01 7.78 7.89
C TRP A 110 -11.58 7.25 9.26
N ARG A 111 -12.21 7.74 10.32
CA ARG A 111 -12.13 7.12 11.64
C ARG A 111 -12.88 5.79 11.66
N THR A 112 -12.59 4.97 12.65
CA THR A 112 -13.25 3.65 12.83
C THR A 112 -14.73 3.74 13.20
N ASP A 113 -15.25 4.94 13.49
CA ASP A 113 -16.68 5.21 13.69
C ASP A 113 -17.40 5.69 12.42
N GLY A 114 -16.70 5.71 11.27
CA GLY A 114 -17.23 6.16 9.98
C GLY A 114 -17.23 7.68 9.79
N THR A 115 -16.71 8.46 10.75
CA THR A 115 -16.57 9.91 10.56
C THR A 115 -15.35 10.25 9.70
N LEU A 116 -15.49 11.24 8.83
CA LEU A 116 -14.38 11.70 8.01
C LEU A 116 -13.34 12.43 8.87
N LEU A 117 -12.07 12.12 8.65
CA LEU A 117 -10.97 12.79 9.35
C LEU A 117 -10.91 14.29 8.98
N PRO A 118 -10.72 15.21 9.93
CA PRO A 118 -10.56 16.64 9.63
C PRO A 118 -9.41 16.87 8.65
N GLY A 119 -9.66 17.69 7.62
CA GLY A 119 -8.71 17.92 6.52
C GLY A 119 -8.94 17.03 5.30
N PHE A 120 -9.80 16.01 5.40
CA PHE A 120 -10.14 15.11 4.30
C PHE A 120 -11.51 15.45 3.68
N PRO A 121 -11.77 15.06 2.42
CA PRO A 121 -10.85 14.35 1.52
C PRO A 121 -9.75 15.27 0.96
N LEU A 122 -8.63 14.66 0.54
CA LEU A 122 -7.55 15.34 -0.17
C LEU A 122 -7.73 15.17 -1.67
N SER A 123 -7.50 16.23 -2.44
CA SER A 123 -7.64 16.22 -3.89
C SER A 123 -6.31 15.95 -4.59
N THR A 124 -6.34 15.03 -5.55
CA THR A 124 -5.34 14.84 -6.60
C THR A 124 -5.85 15.46 -7.91
N GLY A 125 -5.06 15.42 -8.98
CA GLY A 125 -5.49 15.80 -10.32
C GLY A 125 -6.10 14.66 -11.16
N GLY A 126 -6.04 13.41 -10.66
CA GLY A 126 -6.47 12.21 -11.37
C GLY A 126 -6.86 11.08 -10.40
N ASP A 127 -7.44 10.00 -10.92
CA ASP A 127 -7.98 8.90 -10.13
C ASP A 127 -6.91 8.24 -9.25
N VAL A 128 -7.33 7.77 -8.06
CA VAL A 128 -6.41 7.22 -7.05
C VAL A 128 -6.61 5.70 -6.95
N TYR A 129 -6.02 4.98 -7.91
CA TYR A 129 -5.98 3.50 -7.92
C TYR A 129 -4.82 2.92 -7.11
N SER A 130 -3.77 3.71 -6.89
CA SER A 130 -2.61 3.36 -6.08
C SER A 130 -3.03 3.11 -4.63
N SER A 131 -2.58 2.01 -4.03
CA SER A 131 -2.86 1.76 -2.61
C SER A 131 -1.99 2.70 -1.76
N PRO A 132 -2.58 3.43 -0.79
CA PRO A 132 -1.81 4.34 0.05
C PRO A 132 -0.73 3.60 0.84
N CYS A 133 0.44 4.23 1.00
CA CYS A 133 1.49 3.80 1.90
C CYS A 133 1.56 4.77 3.08
N LEU A 134 1.55 4.25 4.31
CA LEU A 134 1.71 5.04 5.53
C LEU A 134 3.13 4.83 6.07
N ALA A 135 3.91 5.91 6.18
CA ALA A 135 5.29 5.81 6.62
C ALA A 135 5.76 7.07 7.36
N ASP A 136 6.60 6.88 8.37
CA ASP A 136 7.31 7.97 9.04
C ASP A 136 8.50 8.41 8.18
N LEU A 137 8.27 9.42 7.33
CA LEU A 137 9.30 9.98 6.46
C LEU A 137 10.29 10.88 7.22
N ARG A 138 9.90 11.43 8.37
CA ARG A 138 10.70 12.43 9.11
C ARG A 138 11.50 11.82 10.26
N GLY A 139 11.20 10.60 10.66
CA GLY A 139 11.77 9.93 11.83
C GLY A 139 11.25 10.49 13.16
N ASP A 140 10.10 11.18 13.16
CA ASP A 140 9.51 11.81 14.35
C ASP A 140 8.34 11.03 14.97
N GLY A 141 8.03 9.86 14.41
CA GLY A 141 6.94 8.99 14.83
C GLY A 141 5.59 9.34 14.21
N THR A 142 5.49 10.39 13.40
CA THR A 142 4.24 10.77 12.71
C THR A 142 4.19 10.15 11.31
N LEU A 143 3.02 9.62 10.93
CA LEU A 143 2.85 8.99 9.63
C LEU A 143 2.55 10.03 8.55
N ALA A 144 3.28 9.96 7.44
CA ALA A 144 2.88 10.55 6.18
C ALA A 144 2.02 9.56 5.38
N ILE A 145 1.11 10.12 4.58
CA ILE A 145 0.26 9.39 3.64
C ILE A 145 0.80 9.60 2.24
N ILE A 146 1.24 8.53 1.59
CA ILE A 146 1.91 8.57 0.28
C ILE A 146 1.08 7.79 -0.73
N VAL A 147 0.77 8.38 -1.88
CA VAL A 147 -0.10 7.73 -2.89
C VAL A 147 0.22 8.21 -4.30
N GLY A 148 0.12 7.31 -5.28
CA GLY A 148 0.18 7.66 -6.70
C GLY A 148 -1.20 8.03 -7.26
N SER A 149 -1.21 8.86 -8.31
CA SER A 149 -2.42 9.28 -9.00
C SER A 149 -2.25 9.19 -10.52
N ASP A 150 -3.36 9.01 -11.23
CA ASP A 150 -3.40 8.92 -12.69
C ASP A 150 -3.15 10.29 -13.38
N ASP A 151 -3.04 11.39 -12.64
CA ASP A 151 -2.45 12.64 -13.17
C ASP A 151 -0.92 12.59 -13.34
N GLY A 152 -0.33 11.44 -13.01
CA GLY A 152 1.10 11.19 -13.11
C GLY A 152 1.92 11.76 -11.96
N CYS A 153 1.27 12.15 -10.87
CA CYS A 153 1.95 12.61 -9.67
C CYS A 153 1.99 11.54 -8.57
N LEU A 154 3.09 11.56 -7.82
CA LEU A 154 3.20 10.94 -6.51
C LEU A 154 2.98 12.02 -5.46
N TYR A 155 2.03 11.77 -4.57
CA TYR A 155 1.63 12.69 -3.52
C TYR A 155 2.11 12.20 -2.16
N ALA A 156 2.42 13.13 -1.26
CA ALA A 156 2.65 12.85 0.15
C ALA A 156 2.09 13.98 1.03
N TRP A 157 1.30 13.62 2.04
CA TRP A 157 0.73 14.55 3.03
C TRP A 157 0.99 14.09 4.46
N ASP A 158 0.95 15.01 5.40
CA ASP A 158 0.76 14.67 6.82
C ASP A 158 -0.72 14.33 7.12
N GLY A 159 -0.99 13.81 8.32
CA GLY A 159 -2.35 13.48 8.77
C GLY A 159 -3.33 14.64 8.89
N THR A 160 -2.85 15.89 8.75
CA THR A 160 -3.71 17.09 8.71
C THR A 160 -4.07 17.52 7.30
N GLY A 161 -3.55 16.82 6.27
CA GLY A 161 -3.77 17.14 4.87
C GLY A 161 -2.81 18.17 4.30
N ARG A 162 -1.70 18.49 4.97
CA ARG A 162 -0.67 19.39 4.43
C ARG A 162 0.37 18.60 3.66
N TYR A 163 0.84 19.16 2.55
CA TYR A 163 1.91 18.54 1.78
C TYR A 163 3.18 18.34 2.61
N MET A 164 3.79 17.18 2.44
CA MET A 164 5.16 16.95 2.87
C MET A 164 6.12 17.82 2.03
N PRO A 165 7.26 18.28 2.59
CA PRO A 165 8.25 19.03 1.83
C PRO A 165 8.67 18.30 0.56
N GLY A 166 8.68 19.03 -0.56
CA GLY A 166 9.04 18.47 -1.86
C GLY A 166 7.91 17.74 -2.58
N PHE A 167 6.71 17.60 -2.02
CA PHE A 167 5.59 16.93 -2.69
C PHE A 167 4.49 17.91 -3.13
N PRO A 168 3.74 17.58 -4.21
CA PRO A 168 3.82 16.36 -5.01
C PRO A 168 5.02 16.29 -5.97
N GLN A 169 5.40 15.07 -6.36
CA GLN A 169 6.44 14.79 -7.36
C GLN A 169 5.80 14.37 -8.68
N GLN A 170 6.27 14.95 -9.79
CA GLN A 170 5.72 14.67 -11.12
C GLN A 170 6.52 13.59 -11.85
N THR A 171 5.82 12.61 -12.41
CA THR A 171 6.36 11.61 -13.34
C THR A 171 5.90 11.86 -14.78
N GLY A 172 6.31 11.01 -15.72
CA GLY A 172 5.94 11.15 -17.14
C GLY A 172 4.59 10.53 -17.53
N GLY A 173 3.93 9.79 -16.64
CA GLY A 173 2.70 9.04 -16.93
C GLY A 173 2.01 8.58 -15.65
N PHE A 174 0.90 7.85 -15.76
CA PHE A 174 0.07 7.47 -14.60
C PHE A 174 0.87 6.74 -13.52
N VAL A 175 0.58 7.04 -12.25
CA VAL A 175 1.21 6.40 -11.08
C VAL A 175 0.17 5.53 -10.38
N SER A 176 -0.22 4.43 -11.03
CA SER A 176 -1.18 3.48 -10.44
C SER A 176 -0.51 2.41 -9.58
N ALA A 177 0.82 2.29 -9.63
CA ALA A 177 1.58 1.40 -8.73
C ALA A 177 1.56 1.95 -7.29
N SER A 178 1.37 1.07 -6.30
CA SER A 178 1.47 1.47 -4.88
C SER A 178 2.91 1.82 -4.53
N PRO A 179 3.18 2.92 -3.80
CA PRO A 179 4.53 3.31 -3.42
C PRO A 179 5.17 2.27 -2.50
N ALA A 180 6.48 2.07 -2.64
CA ALA A 180 7.28 1.28 -1.70
C ALA A 180 8.21 2.24 -0.93
N VAL A 181 8.30 2.05 0.39
CA VAL A 181 9.02 2.97 1.27
C VAL A 181 10.01 2.20 2.13
N ALA A 182 11.28 2.60 2.10
CA ALA A 182 12.36 1.94 2.82
C ALA A 182 13.60 2.84 2.88
N ASP A 183 14.38 2.72 3.95
CA ASP A 183 15.76 3.24 4.00
C ASP A 183 16.63 2.43 3.03
N LEU A 184 16.96 3.04 1.88
CA LEU A 184 17.71 2.44 0.79
C LEU A 184 19.18 2.83 0.84
N ASP A 185 19.50 4.04 1.28
CA ASP A 185 20.88 4.54 1.33
C ASP A 185 21.56 4.39 2.70
N GLY A 186 20.81 3.98 3.73
CA GLY A 186 21.30 3.69 5.06
C GLY A 186 21.46 4.93 5.96
N ASP A 187 20.84 6.06 5.60
CA ASP A 187 20.89 7.29 6.42
C ASP A 187 19.90 7.28 7.61
N GLY A 188 19.03 6.27 7.68
CA GLY A 188 18.03 6.10 8.73
C GLY A 188 16.69 6.78 8.46
N ARG A 189 16.53 7.49 7.34
CA ARG A 189 15.26 7.98 6.81
C ARG A 189 14.87 7.14 5.59
N PRO A 190 13.57 6.96 5.33
CA PRO A 190 13.15 6.14 4.22
C PRO A 190 13.02 6.94 2.92
N GLU A 191 13.44 6.31 1.83
CA GLU A 191 13.18 6.72 0.47
C GLU A 191 11.85 6.15 -0.03
N ILE A 192 11.30 6.78 -1.08
CA ILE A 192 10.05 6.40 -1.72
C ILE A 192 10.31 5.99 -3.15
N VAL A 193 9.85 4.80 -3.53
CA VAL A 193 9.98 4.23 -4.87
C VAL A 193 8.60 4.04 -5.49
N CYS A 194 8.42 4.49 -6.74
CA CYS A 194 7.19 4.22 -7.50
C CYS A 194 7.46 3.90 -8.97
N GLY A 195 6.62 3.03 -9.54
CA GLY A 195 6.56 2.79 -10.98
C GLY A 195 5.60 3.77 -11.66
N SER A 196 5.89 4.13 -12.90
CA SER A 196 5.04 4.97 -13.75
C SER A 196 4.77 4.31 -15.11
N TRP A 197 3.65 4.68 -15.72
CA TRP A 197 3.29 4.25 -17.07
C TRP A 197 4.12 4.91 -18.17
N ASP A 198 5.03 5.84 -17.85
CA ASP A 198 6.06 6.25 -18.82
C ASP A 198 7.19 5.22 -18.97
N GLY A 199 7.04 4.07 -18.31
CA GLY A 199 7.97 2.95 -18.34
C GLY A 199 9.18 3.17 -17.45
N LYS A 200 9.11 4.08 -16.49
CA LYS A 200 10.18 4.33 -15.54
C LYS A 200 9.83 3.95 -14.11
N VAL A 201 10.89 3.71 -13.35
CA VAL A 201 10.87 3.60 -11.88
C VAL A 201 11.54 4.83 -11.32
N TYR A 202 10.86 5.52 -10.42
CA TYR A 202 11.34 6.72 -9.76
C TYR A 202 11.67 6.39 -8.30
N ALA A 203 12.67 7.10 -7.76
CA ALA A 203 13.00 7.06 -6.34
C ALA A 203 13.35 8.48 -5.84
N TRP A 204 12.82 8.85 -4.68
CA TRP A 204 13.09 10.13 -4.02
C TRP A 204 13.37 9.91 -2.53
N ASP A 205 14.17 10.80 -1.95
CA ASP A 205 14.32 10.88 -0.49
C ASP A 205 13.06 11.48 0.17
N ALA A 206 13.04 11.48 1.51
CA ALA A 206 11.95 12.01 2.32
C ALA A 206 11.64 13.50 2.07
N GLU A 207 12.58 14.25 1.50
CA GLU A 207 12.43 15.66 1.14
C GLU A 207 12.05 15.88 -0.32
N GLY A 208 11.78 14.81 -1.07
CA GLY A 208 11.34 14.85 -2.46
C GLY A 208 12.47 15.09 -3.46
N LYS A 209 13.74 14.95 -3.06
CA LYS A 209 14.86 15.02 -4.00
C LYS A 209 15.09 13.65 -4.62
N SER A 210 15.28 13.62 -5.94
CA SER A 210 15.53 12.37 -6.66
C SER A 210 16.82 11.69 -6.20
N MET A 211 16.73 10.38 -6.00
CA MET A 211 17.86 9.53 -5.66
C MET A 211 18.86 9.47 -6.82
N THR A 212 20.14 9.27 -6.49
CA THR A 212 21.19 9.11 -7.49
C THR A 212 20.88 7.90 -8.37
N GLY A 213 20.99 8.06 -9.69
CA GLY A 213 20.70 6.98 -10.64
C GLY A 213 19.21 6.78 -10.94
N PHE A 214 18.30 7.57 -10.37
CA PHE A 214 16.87 7.52 -10.69
C PHE A 214 16.41 8.77 -11.45
N PRO A 215 15.41 8.63 -12.35
CA PRO A 215 14.62 7.42 -12.63
C PRO A 215 15.35 6.37 -13.50
N GLN A 216 14.95 5.11 -13.35
CA GLN A 216 15.42 3.97 -14.13
C GLN A 216 14.43 3.61 -15.24
N GLN A 217 14.93 3.29 -16.43
CA GLN A 217 14.10 2.94 -17.59
C GLN A 217 13.85 1.43 -17.65
N THR A 218 12.57 1.06 -17.82
CA THR A 218 12.13 -0.31 -18.17
C THR A 218 11.64 -0.35 -19.62
N GLY A 219 11.34 -1.54 -20.15
CA GLY A 219 10.88 -1.71 -21.53
C GLY A 219 9.37 -1.52 -21.74
N HIS A 220 8.59 -1.36 -20.67
CA HIS A 220 7.13 -1.20 -20.74
C HIS A 220 6.58 -0.45 -19.52
N PHE A 221 5.29 -0.11 -19.50
CA PHE A 221 4.59 0.48 -18.37
C PHE A 221 4.83 -0.29 -17.08
N VAL A 222 5.09 0.43 -15.98
CA VAL A 222 5.28 -0.17 -14.66
C VAL A 222 3.99 -0.06 -13.86
N TRP A 223 3.23 -1.16 -13.83
CA TRP A 223 2.01 -1.27 -13.01
C TRP A 223 2.27 -1.85 -11.62
N SER A 224 3.36 -2.60 -11.47
CA SER A 224 3.67 -3.34 -10.25
C SER A 224 4.29 -2.42 -9.19
N SER A 225 3.94 -2.66 -7.93
CA SER A 225 4.65 -2.05 -6.80
C SER A 225 6.03 -2.68 -6.64
N ALA A 226 7.03 -1.88 -6.29
CA ALA A 226 8.38 -2.40 -6.04
C ALA A 226 8.42 -3.30 -4.79
N ALA A 227 9.24 -4.34 -4.83
CA ALA A 227 9.72 -5.03 -3.63
C ALA A 227 11.08 -4.46 -3.25
N ILE A 228 11.32 -4.31 -1.96
CA ILE A 228 12.59 -3.79 -1.44
C ILE A 228 13.13 -4.80 -0.42
N GLY A 229 14.40 -5.16 -0.55
CA GLY A 229 15.07 -6.09 0.36
C GLY A 229 16.51 -6.37 -0.06
N ASP A 230 17.30 -6.91 0.87
CA ASP A 230 18.67 -7.36 0.63
C ASP A 230 18.65 -8.63 -0.23
N LEU A 231 18.87 -8.44 -1.52
CA LEU A 231 18.72 -9.47 -2.55
C LEU A 231 20.02 -10.26 -2.72
N ASP A 232 21.17 -9.61 -2.57
CA ASP A 232 22.48 -10.21 -2.81
C ASP A 232 23.29 -10.52 -1.54
N GLY A 233 22.77 -10.16 -0.37
CA GLY A 233 23.33 -10.47 0.93
C GLY A 233 24.46 -9.54 1.36
N ASP A 234 24.58 -8.35 0.76
CA ASP A 234 25.60 -7.36 1.11
C ASP A 234 25.20 -6.47 2.31
N GLY A 235 23.97 -6.61 2.80
CA GLY A 235 23.41 -5.86 3.92
C GLY A 235 22.79 -4.52 3.53
N ARG A 236 22.75 -4.16 2.25
CA ARG A 236 22.00 -3.04 1.67
C ARG A 236 20.72 -3.58 1.04
N ARG A 237 19.81 -2.69 0.64
CA ARG A 237 18.53 -3.07 0.06
C ARG A 237 18.48 -2.74 -1.41
N GLU A 238 18.00 -3.69 -2.20
CA GLU A 238 17.77 -3.53 -3.63
C GLU A 238 16.29 -3.28 -3.92
N ILE A 239 16.04 -2.56 -5.00
CA ILE A 239 14.72 -2.31 -5.56
C ILE A 239 14.47 -3.36 -6.64
N VAL A 240 13.41 -4.15 -6.50
CA VAL A 240 12.97 -5.15 -7.48
C VAL A 240 11.62 -4.74 -8.06
N VAL A 241 11.54 -4.64 -9.39
CA VAL A 241 10.32 -4.23 -10.12
C VAL A 241 10.06 -5.14 -11.31
N ALA A 242 8.80 -5.46 -11.55
CA ALA A 242 8.37 -6.22 -12.72
C ALA A 242 7.71 -5.31 -13.78
N SER A 243 8.15 -5.45 -15.03
CA SER A 243 7.59 -4.78 -16.22
C SER A 243 7.58 -5.78 -17.39
N ASP A 244 8.25 -5.49 -18.51
CA ASP A 244 8.56 -6.46 -19.58
C ASP A 244 9.59 -7.53 -19.13
N LYS A 245 10.39 -7.18 -18.13
CA LYS A 245 11.39 -8.02 -17.46
C LYS A 245 11.27 -7.84 -15.95
N LEU A 246 11.95 -8.70 -15.22
CA LEU A 246 12.22 -8.46 -13.81
C LEU A 246 13.51 -7.64 -13.72
N TYR A 247 13.44 -6.48 -13.11
CA TYR A 247 14.56 -5.57 -12.90
C TYR A 247 14.96 -5.57 -11.42
N ALA A 248 16.25 -5.40 -11.15
CA ALA A 248 16.75 -5.15 -9.81
C ALA A 248 17.87 -4.11 -9.86
N TRP A 249 17.81 -3.12 -8.97
CA TRP A 249 18.81 -2.06 -8.84
C TRP A 249 19.21 -1.85 -7.39
N HIS A 250 20.46 -1.48 -7.16
CA HIS A 250 20.91 -0.91 -5.91
C HIS A 250 20.37 0.53 -5.75
N ALA A 251 20.48 1.08 -4.54
CA ALA A 251 20.02 2.44 -4.22
C ALA A 251 20.65 3.55 -5.08
N ASP A 252 21.83 3.33 -5.64
CA ASP A 252 22.52 4.26 -6.54
C ASP A 252 22.13 4.11 -8.04
N GLY A 253 21.18 3.23 -8.33
CA GLY A 253 20.68 2.93 -9.68
C GLY A 253 21.57 1.98 -10.48
N THR A 254 22.64 1.44 -9.92
CA THR A 254 23.40 0.37 -10.58
C THR A 254 22.59 -0.93 -10.59
N ALA A 255 22.65 -1.67 -11.69
CA ALA A 255 21.91 -2.93 -11.82
C ALA A 255 22.55 -4.03 -10.96
N VAL A 256 21.71 -4.80 -10.28
CA VAL A 256 22.15 -5.99 -9.53
C VAL A 256 22.65 -7.05 -10.50
N ALA A 257 23.71 -7.77 -10.13
CA ALA A 257 24.29 -8.81 -10.98
C ALA A 257 23.24 -9.86 -11.39
N GLY A 258 23.15 -10.13 -12.70
CA GLY A 258 22.20 -11.09 -13.27
C GLY A 258 20.85 -10.48 -13.69
N PHE A 259 20.61 -9.19 -13.45
CA PHE A 259 19.41 -8.48 -13.90
C PHE A 259 19.67 -7.58 -15.11
N PRO A 260 18.64 -7.29 -15.93
CA PRO A 260 17.25 -7.77 -15.81
C PRO A 260 17.06 -9.22 -16.29
N LEU A 261 16.10 -9.92 -15.68
CA LEU A 261 15.72 -11.30 -16.04
C LEU A 261 14.49 -11.33 -16.97
N PRO A 262 14.47 -12.17 -18.01
CA PRO A 262 13.31 -12.29 -18.90
C PRO A 262 12.13 -12.96 -18.19
N LEU A 263 10.92 -12.40 -18.33
CA LEU A 263 9.69 -12.97 -17.78
C LEU A 263 8.87 -13.78 -18.80
N GLY A 264 9.23 -13.72 -20.09
CA GLY A 264 8.50 -14.39 -21.18
C GLY A 264 7.17 -13.72 -21.57
N SER A 265 6.61 -12.88 -20.69
CA SER A 265 5.49 -11.97 -20.94
C SER A 265 5.58 -10.75 -20.00
N TYR A 266 4.78 -9.71 -20.25
CA TYR A 266 4.62 -8.60 -19.30
C TYR A 266 4.04 -9.11 -17.97
N ALA A 267 4.49 -8.53 -16.86
CA ALA A 267 3.97 -8.81 -15.53
C ALA A 267 3.33 -7.56 -14.91
N VAL A 268 2.16 -7.76 -14.29
CA VAL A 268 1.41 -6.72 -13.55
C VAL A 268 1.39 -6.97 -12.04
N SER A 269 1.94 -8.10 -11.59
CA SER A 269 1.99 -8.49 -10.18
C SER A 269 3.16 -7.84 -9.46
N SER A 270 2.93 -7.36 -8.24
CA SER A 270 3.99 -6.91 -7.34
C SER A 270 4.85 -8.10 -6.88
N PRO A 271 6.19 -8.05 -6.98
CA PRO A 271 7.05 -9.01 -6.31
C PRO A 271 6.78 -9.04 -4.80
N ALA A 272 6.81 -10.23 -4.18
CA ALA A 272 6.53 -10.38 -2.77
C ALA A 272 7.75 -10.00 -1.92
N GLN A 273 7.55 -9.21 -0.87
CA GLN A 273 8.55 -9.00 0.17
C GLN A 273 8.48 -10.14 1.20
N SER A 274 9.59 -10.83 1.45
CA SER A 274 9.70 -11.71 2.61
C SER A 274 10.41 -10.97 3.74
N ARG A 275 9.74 -10.81 4.90
CA ARG A 275 10.43 -10.44 6.14
C ARG A 275 11.46 -11.52 6.47
N ALA A 276 12.75 -11.20 6.33
CA ALA A 276 13.82 -12.06 6.81
C ALA A 276 13.87 -12.05 8.34
N GLY A 277 13.15 -12.99 8.96
CA GLY A 277 13.38 -13.46 10.33
C GLY A 277 12.87 -12.58 11.49
N PRO A 278 12.46 -13.20 12.62
CA PRO A 278 12.06 -12.46 13.81
C PRO A 278 13.28 -11.83 14.50
N TYR A 279 13.13 -10.56 14.87
CA TYR A 279 13.97 -9.85 15.84
C TYR A 279 14.18 -10.73 17.08
N ARG A 280 15.42 -11.17 17.31
CA ARG A 280 15.81 -11.84 18.56
C ARG A 280 16.30 -10.76 19.54
N PRO A 281 15.61 -10.51 20.66
CA PRO A 281 16.15 -9.63 21.69
C PRO A 281 17.43 -10.23 22.24
N ALA A 282 18.46 -9.39 22.36
CA ALA A 282 19.77 -9.78 22.87
C ALA A 282 19.63 -10.48 24.23
N THR A 283 20.05 -11.74 24.30
CA THR A 283 20.27 -12.44 25.56
C THR A 283 21.24 -11.62 26.41
N ARG A 284 20.81 -11.22 27.61
CA ARG A 284 21.68 -10.58 28.59
C ARG A 284 22.94 -11.42 28.81
N TYR A 285 24.07 -10.80 28.52
CA TYR A 285 25.38 -11.26 28.95
C TYR A 285 25.40 -11.31 30.48
N SER A 286 25.74 -12.47 31.04
CA SER A 286 26.01 -12.65 32.46
C SER A 286 27.52 -12.60 32.66
N PRO A 287 28.09 -11.61 33.40
CA PRO A 287 29.46 -11.68 33.83
C PRO A 287 29.52 -11.95 35.33
N HIS A 288 29.97 -13.16 35.67
CA HIS A 288 31.11 -13.42 36.56
C HIS A 288 30.90 -14.69 37.40
N ARG A 289 31.75 -15.69 37.11
CA ARG A 289 32.26 -16.62 38.12
C ARG A 289 33.17 -15.85 39.09
N ARG A 290 32.97 -16.06 40.38
CA ARG A 290 33.94 -16.72 41.25
C ARG A 290 33.19 -17.60 42.24
#